data_AF-A0A0T5ZT34-F1
#
_entry.id   AF-A0A0T5ZT34-F1
#
_cell.length_a   1.000
_cell.length_b   1.000
_cell.length_c   1.000
_cell.angle_alpha   90.00
_cell.angle_beta   90.00
_cell.angle_gamma   90.00
#
_symmetry.space_group_name_H-M   'P 1'
#
loop_
_entity.id
_entity.type
_entity.pdbx_description
1 polymer ?
#
loop_
_entity_poly.entity_id
_entity_poly.type
_entity_poly.pdbx_seq_one_letter_code
_entity_poly.pdbx_strand_id
1 'polypeptide(L)'
;MNGFLGTGATIQADLNLTIQILMGIALLAGMIHARHRCYRAHAVCQGSVILLNLVMIAFLMLPSLELGVVPELKVKFSESYYFIPTLHASLGGIAELLGIYIVL
;
A
#
# COMPACT_ATOMS: atom_id res chain seq x y z
N MET A 1 22.54 -0.81 1.08
CA MET A 1 22.52 -1.58 2.34
C MET A 1 21.52 -2.71 2.15
N ASN A 2 21.94 -3.95 2.39
CA ASN A 2 21.05 -5.10 2.31
C ASN A 2 20.00 -5.02 3.42
N GLY A 3 18.79 -5.43 3.10
CA GLY A 3 17.66 -5.50 4.01
C GLY A 3 17.82 -6.57 5.09
N PHE A 4 16.98 -6.50 6.12
CA PHE A 4 17.02 -7.38 7.28
C PHE A 4 16.30 -8.73 7.07
N LEU A 5 15.53 -8.88 5.98
CA LEU A 5 14.83 -10.12 5.63
C LEU A 5 15.70 -11.10 4.84
N GLY A 6 16.96 -10.73 4.51
CA GLY A 6 17.92 -11.64 3.86
C GLY A 6 17.67 -11.90 2.37
N THR A 7 16.84 -11.09 1.71
CA THR A 7 16.39 -11.28 0.31
C THR A 7 17.28 -10.57 -0.73
N GLY A 8 18.33 -9.87 -0.29
CA GLY A 8 19.12 -8.97 -1.15
C GLY A 8 18.41 -7.66 -1.52
N ALA A 9 17.17 -7.46 -1.06
CA ALA A 9 16.43 -6.21 -1.23
C ALA A 9 17.00 -5.10 -0.34
N THR A 10 16.55 -3.86 -0.55
CA THR A 10 16.95 -2.73 0.28
C THR A 10 16.20 -2.76 1.62
N ILE A 11 16.78 -2.13 2.65
CA ILE A 11 16.11 -1.95 3.95
C ILE A 11 14.74 -1.28 3.79
N GLN A 12 14.61 -0.35 2.86
CA GLN A 12 13.34 0.33 2.56
C GLN A 12 12.29 -0.65 2.03
N ALA A 13 12.67 -1.58 1.16
CA ALA A 13 11.76 -2.61 0.65
C ALA A 13 11.28 -3.53 1.76
N ASP A 14 12.18 -3.98 2.63
CA ASP A 14 11.84 -4.85 3.76
C ASP A 14 10.94 -4.15 4.79
N LEU A 15 11.20 -2.88 5.05
CA LEU A 15 10.38 -2.07 5.94
C LEU A 15 8.98 -1.86 5.33
N ASN A 16 8.90 -1.51 4.05
CA ASN A 16 7.63 -1.35 3.34
C ASN A 16 6.80 -2.63 3.39
N LEU A 17 7.42 -3.78 3.07
CA LEU A 17 6.76 -5.09 3.11
C LEU A 17 6.25 -5.42 4.51
N THR A 18 7.08 -5.21 5.53
CA THR A 18 6.71 -5.49 6.93
C THR A 18 5.52 -4.63 7.37
N ILE A 19 5.55 -3.33 7.07
CA ILE A 19 4.45 -2.40 7.40
C ILE A 19 3.17 -2.80 6.67
N GLN A 20 3.26 -3.13 5.37
CA GLN A 20 2.12 -3.58 4.57
C GLN A 20 1.48 -4.86 5.13
N ILE A 21 2.28 -5.83 5.60
CA ILE A 21 1.78 -7.05 6.25
C ILE A 21 1.03 -6.70 7.55
N LEU A 22 1.61 -5.83 8.38
CA LEU A 22 0.96 -5.40 9.63
C LEU A 22 -0.34 -4.64 9.38
N MET A 23 -0.36 -3.75 8.36
CA MET A 23 -1.59 -3.08 7.92
C MET A 23 -2.64 -4.08 7.43
N GLY A 24 -2.25 -5.08 6.64
CA GLY A 24 -3.14 -6.15 6.20
C GLY A 24 -3.79 -6.90 7.37
N ILE A 25 -3.00 -7.24 8.39
CA ILE A 25 -3.52 -7.86 9.63
C ILE A 25 -4.48 -6.91 10.35
N ALA A 26 -4.15 -5.62 10.46
CA ALA A 26 -5.00 -4.62 11.08
C ALA A 26 -6.33 -4.45 10.33
N LEU A 27 -6.34 -4.49 9.00
CA LEU A 27 -7.57 -4.44 8.21
C LEU A 27 -8.49 -5.64 8.52
N LEU A 28 -7.92 -6.84 8.64
CA LEU A 28 -8.66 -8.04 9.06
C LEU A 28 -9.22 -7.90 10.48
N ALA A 29 -8.43 -7.39 11.42
CA ALA A 29 -8.88 -7.09 12.78
C ALA A 29 -10.01 -6.06 12.81
N GLY A 30 -9.91 -5.00 11.99
CA GLY A 30 -10.96 -4.00 11.84
C GLY A 30 -12.25 -4.61 11.28
N MET A 31 -12.18 -5.57 10.35
CA MET A 31 -13.35 -6.32 9.88
C MET A 31 -14.03 -7.08 11.01
N ILE A 32 -13.25 -7.72 11.89
CA ILE A 32 -13.76 -8.42 13.07
C ILE A 32 -14.48 -7.43 14.00
N HIS A 33 -13.88 -6.26 14.28
CA HIS A 33 -14.53 -5.22 15.09
C HIS A 33 -15.88 -4.76 14.52
N ALA A 34 -15.98 -4.59 13.19
CA ALA A 34 -17.26 -4.25 12.54
C ALA A 34 -18.32 -5.36 12.73
N ARG A 35 -17.93 -6.63 12.61
CA ARG A 35 -18.84 -7.78 12.82
C ARG A 35 -19.35 -7.87 14.27
N HIS A 36 -18.51 -7.51 15.24
CA HIS A 36 -18.89 -7.40 16.64
C HIS A 36 -19.67 -6.11 16.98
N ARG A 37 -20.03 -5.29 15.97
CA ARG A 37 -20.70 -4.00 16.13
C ARG A 37 -19.91 -2.97 16.94
N CYS A 38 -18.60 -3.17 17.07
CA CYS A 38 -17.68 -2.24 17.70
C CYS A 38 -17.23 -1.16 16.70
N TYR A 39 -18.17 -0.36 16.19
CA TYR A 39 -17.92 0.56 15.08
C TYR A 39 -16.86 1.63 15.40
N ARG A 40 -16.76 2.07 16.66
CA ARG A 40 -15.72 3.02 17.07
C ARG A 40 -14.31 2.42 16.94
N ALA A 41 -14.13 1.17 17.37
CA ALA A 41 -12.85 0.48 17.24
C ALA A 41 -12.51 0.18 15.78
N HIS A 42 -13.51 -0.21 14.99
CA HIS A 42 -13.37 -0.36 13.54
C HIS A 42 -12.92 0.95 12.87
N ALA A 43 -13.60 2.07 13.14
CA ALA A 43 -13.31 3.36 12.54
C ALA A 43 -11.89 3.84 12.87
N VAL A 44 -11.47 3.74 14.13
CA VAL A 44 -10.09 4.12 14.54
C VAL A 44 -9.06 3.21 13.85
N CYS A 45 -9.30 1.91 13.83
CA CYS A 45 -8.39 0.94 13.21
C CYS A 45 -8.25 1.18 11.69
N GLN A 46 -9.37 1.24 10.98
CA GLN A 46 -9.39 1.44 9.53
C GLN A 46 -8.86 2.82 9.12
N GLY A 47 -9.29 3.88 9.81
CA GLY A 47 -8.82 5.24 9.54
C GLY A 47 -7.32 5.38 9.76
N SER A 48 -6.77 4.76 10.81
CA SER A 48 -5.32 4.76 11.05
C SER A 48 -4.55 4.03 9.94
N VAL A 49 -5.08 2.90 9.45
CA VAL A 49 -4.46 2.15 8.35
C VAL A 49 -4.49 2.95 7.05
N ILE A 50 -5.62 3.58 6.70
CA ILE A 50 -5.73 4.42 5.50
C ILE A 50 -4.73 5.56 5.57
N LEU A 51 -4.68 6.32 6.68
CA LEU A 51 -3.71 7.41 6.82
C LEU A 51 -2.26 6.95 6.74
N LEU A 52 -1.93 5.80 7.35
CA LEU A 52 -0.59 5.21 7.24
C LEU A 52 -0.29 4.79 5.80
N ASN A 53 -1.25 4.15 5.11
CA ASN A 53 -1.10 3.72 3.73
C ASN A 53 -0.88 4.92 2.79
N LEU A 54 -1.58 6.03 3.00
CA LEU A 54 -1.35 7.28 2.27
C LEU A 54 0.10 7.77 2.41
N VAL A 55 0.66 7.72 3.62
CA VAL A 55 2.08 8.06 3.86
C VAL A 55 3.00 7.08 3.12
N MET A 56 2.72 5.77 3.17
CA MET A 56 3.52 4.77 2.45
C MET A 56 3.48 5.00 0.94
N ILE A 57 2.31 5.34 0.39
CA ILE A 57 2.14 5.67 -1.03
C ILE A 57 2.98 6.89 -1.39
N ALA A 58 2.86 7.98 -0.63
CA ALA A 58 3.51 9.24 -0.92
C ALA A 58 5.04 9.15 -0.90
N PHE A 59 5.61 8.45 0.08
CA PHE A 59 7.07 8.48 0.31
C PHE A 59 7.81 7.24 -0.19
N LEU A 60 7.14 6.11 -0.40
CA LEU A 60 7.80 4.87 -0.82
C LEU A 60 7.31 4.41 -2.18
N MET A 61 5.99 4.33 -2.39
CA MET A 61 5.45 3.74 -3.63
C MET A 61 5.53 4.70 -4.81
N LEU A 62 5.15 5.97 -4.65
CA LEU A 62 5.20 6.96 -5.72
C LEU A 62 6.63 7.17 -6.26
N PRO A 63 7.66 7.42 -5.43
CA PRO A 63 9.03 7.56 -5.93
C PRO A 63 9.53 6.28 -6.63
N SER A 64 9.16 5.11 -6.12
CA SER A 64 9.53 3.83 -6.73
C SER A 64 8.89 3.65 -8.12
N LEU A 65 7.63 4.06 -8.27
CA LEU A 65 6.92 4.02 -9.55
C LEU A 65 7.50 5.04 -10.55
N GLU A 66 7.76 6.27 -10.10
CA GLU A 66 8.32 7.34 -10.91
C GLU A 66 9.74 7.03 -11.42
N LEU A 67 10.58 6.41 -10.60
CA LEU A 67 11.95 6.08 -10.97
C LEU A 67 12.04 4.74 -11.73
N GLY A 68 11.23 3.75 -11.35
CA GLY A 68 11.35 2.38 -11.86
C GLY A 68 10.45 2.05 -13.06
N VAL A 69 9.31 2.74 -13.23
CA VAL A 69 8.27 2.34 -14.19
C VAL A 69 7.96 3.44 -15.19
N VAL A 70 7.65 4.65 -14.71
CA VAL A 70 7.20 5.78 -15.54
C VAL A 70 8.11 6.10 -16.75
N PRO A 71 9.45 6.09 -16.63
CA PRO A 71 10.33 6.52 -17.74
C PRO A 71 10.22 5.61 -18.97
N GLU A 72 9.97 4.32 -18.76
CA GLU A 72 9.91 3.33 -19.85
C GLU A 72 8.49 2.83 -20.15
N LEU A 73 7.50 3.28 -19.36
CA LEU A 73 6.12 2.79 -19.43
C LEU A 73 5.51 2.90 -20.83
N LYS A 74 5.74 4.03 -21.53
CA LYS A 74 5.17 4.26 -22.87
C LYS A 74 5.66 3.27 -23.92
N VAL A 75 6.88 2.75 -23.74
CA VAL A 75 7.54 1.87 -24.72
C VAL A 75 7.35 0.41 -24.34
N LYS A 76 7.34 0.08 -23.04
CA LYS A 76 7.32 -1.30 -22.53
C LYS A 76 6.05 -1.66 -21.77
N PHE A 77 4.93 -0.98 -22.03
CA PHE A 77 3.65 -1.22 -21.33
C PHE A 77 3.18 -2.68 -21.41
N SER A 78 3.45 -3.38 -22.52
CA SER A 78 3.04 -4.78 -22.72
C SER A 78 3.86 -5.78 -21.91
N GLU A 79 4.99 -5.36 -21.34
CA GLU A 79 5.82 -6.22 -20.49
C GLU A 79 5.23 -6.28 -19.08
N SER A 80 5.07 -7.48 -18.54
CA SER A 80 4.50 -7.70 -17.20
C SER A 80 5.16 -6.87 -16.11
N TYR A 81 6.48 -6.61 -16.25
CA TYR A 81 7.25 -5.80 -15.31
C TYR A 81 6.72 -4.36 -15.18
N TYR A 82 6.19 -3.75 -16.24
CA TYR A 82 5.63 -2.40 -16.20
C TYR A 82 4.11 -2.43 -16.05
N PHE A 83 3.46 -3.43 -16.66
CA PHE A 83 2.00 -3.56 -16.61
C PHE A 83 1.49 -3.79 -15.19
N ILE A 84 2.06 -4.77 -14.46
CA ILE A 84 1.56 -5.17 -13.14
C ILE A 84 1.68 -4.05 -12.10
N PRO A 85 2.83 -3.34 -11.97
CA PRO A 85 2.91 -2.20 -11.04
C PRO A 85 1.97 -1.06 -11.42
N THR A 86 1.77 -0.81 -12.72
CA THR A 86 0.85 0.24 -13.19
C THR A 86 -0.60 -0.09 -12.85
N LEU A 87 -1.02 -1.35 -13.05
CA LEU A 87 -2.34 -1.82 -12.65
C LEU A 87 -2.52 -1.79 -11.13
N HIS A 88 -1.49 -2.19 -10.39
CA HIS A 88 -1.50 -2.13 -8.92
C HIS A 88 -1.65 -0.68 -8.44
N ALA A 89 -0.87 0.25 -8.99
CA ALA A 89 -0.92 1.66 -8.64
C ALA A 89 -2.29 2.30 -8.95
N SER A 90 -2.92 1.94 -10.07
CA SER A 90 -4.24 2.46 -10.42
C SER A 90 -5.34 1.91 -9.52
N LEU A 91 -5.39 0.59 -9.31
CA LEU A 91 -6.36 -0.05 -8.41
C LEU A 91 -6.17 0.42 -6.96
N GLY A 92 -4.91 0.49 -6.50
CA GLY A 92 -4.55 0.98 -5.18
C GLY A 92 -4.93 2.45 -4.98
N GLY A 93 -4.66 3.31 -5.98
CA GLY A 93 -5.06 4.71 -5.93
C GLY A 93 -6.57 4.90 -5.84
N ILE A 94 -7.35 4.13 -6.61
CA ILE A 94 -8.82 4.16 -6.52
C ILE A 94 -9.28 3.69 -5.13
N ALA A 95 -8.72 2.57 -4.63
CA ALA A 95 -9.08 2.05 -3.32
C ALA A 95 -8.76 3.04 -2.19
N GLU A 96 -7.61 3.71 -2.24
CA GLU A 96 -7.19 4.70 -1.25
C GLU A 96 -8.10 5.93 -1.27
N LEU A 97 -8.44 6.45 -2.45
CA LEU A 97 -9.38 7.58 -2.59
C LEU A 97 -10.77 7.25 -2.03
N LEU A 98 -11.27 6.05 -2.31
CA LEU A 98 -12.53 5.57 -1.74
C LEU A 98 -12.43 5.41 -0.22
N GLY A 99 -11.30 4.91 0.29
CA GLY A 99 -11.03 4.78 1.72
C GLY A 99 -11.06 6.14 2.42
N ILE A 100 -10.35 7.13 1.88
CA ILE A 100 -10.34 8.51 2.39
C ILE A 100 -11.75 9.09 2.39
N TYR A 101 -12.51 8.90 1.31
CA TYR A 101 -13.90 9.33 1.22
C TYR A 101 -14.80 8.72 2.30
N ILE A 102 -14.59 7.45 2.68
CA ILE A 102 -15.35 6.77 3.75
C ILE A 102 -14.97 7.29 5.14
N VAL A 103 -13.74 7.73 5.33
CA VAL A 103 -13.24 8.25 6.62
C VAL A 103 -13.70 9.69 6.89
N LEU A 104 -13.89 10.48 5.83
CA LEU A 104 -14.42 11.85 5.86
C LEU A 104 -15.93 11.88 6.19
#